data_AF-A0A960SE74-F1
#
_entry.id   AF-A0A960SE74-F1
#
_cell.length_a   1.000
_cell.length_b   1.000
_cell.length_c   1.000
_cell.angle_alpha   90.00
_cell.angle_beta   90.00
_cell.angle_gamma   90.00
#
_symmetry.space_group_name_H-M   'P 1'
#
loop_
_entity.id
_entity.type
_entity.pdbx_description
1 polymer ?
#
loop_
_entity_poly.entity_id
_entity_poly.type
_entity_poly.pdbx_seq_one_letter_code
_entity_poly.pdbx_strand_id
1 'polypeptide(L)'
;MSSLPRRPWAFTVGFWRKRYIEGKANALYDETRPVLPRRAEGEVFRDTLESDPKGAMHRSTRSMANKMDLSQTMVSRIWRAFALQPHRAETFKLSTDPFFIEKVRCVVGRYMSPPVNAAVLSIDERSQIQALSRRQPVFPLRMGEYEGYKQEY
;
A
#
# COMPACT_ATOMS: atom_id res chain seq x y z
N MET A 1 27.87 18.96 -23.32
CA MET A 1 27.08 19.47 -22.17
C MET A 1 25.69 19.82 -22.69
N SER A 2 24.67 18.97 -22.45
CA SER A 2 23.33 19.19 -22.97
C SER A 2 22.59 20.26 -22.17
N SER A 3 21.99 21.23 -22.87
CA SER A 3 21.16 22.27 -22.31
C SER A 3 19.76 21.71 -22.03
N LEU A 4 19.32 21.81 -20.78
CA LEU A 4 17.92 21.58 -20.40
C LEU A 4 17.03 22.68 -21.02
N PRO A 5 15.79 22.36 -21.45
CA PRO A 5 14.91 23.34 -22.08
C PRO A 5 14.46 24.37 -21.04
N ARG A 6 14.98 25.60 -21.14
CA ARG A 6 14.51 26.76 -20.38
C ARG A 6 13.10 27.09 -20.85
N ARG A 7 12.09 26.91 -19.99
CA ARG A 7 10.74 27.43 -20.26
C ARG A 7 10.84 28.95 -20.49
N PRO A 8 10.21 29.52 -21.54
CA PRO A 8 10.38 30.93 -21.84
C PRO A 8 9.68 31.77 -20.78
N TRP A 9 10.47 32.56 -20.04
CA TRP A 9 10.03 33.52 -19.03
C TRP A 9 8.89 34.44 -19.50
N ALA A 10 8.79 34.70 -20.82
CA ALA A 10 7.75 35.52 -21.42
C ALA A 10 6.32 34.97 -21.18
N PHE A 11 6.13 33.65 -21.22
CA PHE A 11 4.82 33.03 -21.00
C PHE A 11 4.37 33.20 -19.55
N THR A 12 5.29 32.97 -18.61
CA THR A 12 5.04 33.13 -17.17
C THR A 12 4.73 34.59 -16.82
N VAL A 13 5.49 35.55 -17.36
CA VAL A 13 5.25 36.98 -17.14
C VAL A 13 3.89 37.42 -17.70
N GLY A 14 3.51 36.97 -18.91
CA GLY A 14 2.21 37.26 -19.50
C GLY A 14 1.04 36.72 -18.68
N PHE A 15 1.17 35.48 -18.17
CA PHE A 15 0.17 34.86 -17.29
C PHE A 15 -0.04 35.65 -15.99
N TRP A 16 1.03 36.02 -15.30
CA TRP A 16 0.93 36.80 -14.05
C TRP A 16 0.40 38.22 -14.27
N ARG A 17 0.78 38.88 -15.38
CA ARG A 17 0.25 40.20 -15.73
C ARG A 17 -1.27 40.13 -15.97
N LYS A 18 -1.74 39.10 -16.67
CA LYS A 18 -3.18 38.89 -16.89
C LYS A 18 -3.94 38.66 -15.58
N ARG A 19 -3.45 37.78 -14.71
CA ARG A 19 -4.03 37.55 -13.38
C ARG A 19 -4.10 38.83 -12.54
N TYR A 20 -3.05 39.65 -12.56
CA TYR A 20 -3.02 40.91 -11.83
C TYR A 20 -4.05 41.93 -12.35
N ILE A 21 -4.25 42.01 -13.66
CA ILE A 21 -5.27 42.89 -14.24
C ILE A 21 -6.68 42.46 -13.80
N GLU A 22 -6.93 41.15 -13.74
CA GLU A 22 -8.25 40.59 -13.44
C GLU A 22 -8.60 40.60 -11.94
N GLY A 23 -7.64 40.32 -11.04
CA GLY A 23 -7.92 40.20 -9.59
C GLY A 23 -6.94 40.92 -8.66
N LYS A 24 -6.11 41.83 -9.21
CA LYS A 24 -5.17 42.67 -8.46
C LYS A 24 -4.27 41.85 -7.53
N ALA A 25 -3.95 42.38 -6.35
CA ALA A 25 -3.08 41.71 -5.38
C ALA A 25 -3.62 40.33 -4.93
N ASN A 26 -4.94 40.16 -4.87
CA ASN A 26 -5.56 38.91 -4.41
C ASN A 26 -5.38 37.76 -5.41
N ALA A 27 -5.27 38.05 -6.71
CA ALA A 27 -5.03 37.03 -7.74
C ALA A 27 -3.56 36.56 -7.82
N LEU A 28 -2.66 37.18 -7.05
CA LEU A 28 -1.26 36.74 -6.95
C LEU A 28 -1.07 35.58 -5.97
N TYR A 29 -2.05 35.32 -5.09
CA TYR A 29 -2.01 34.16 -4.21
C TYR A 29 -2.25 32.87 -4.99
N ASP A 30 -1.64 31.78 -4.50
CA ASP A 30 -1.87 30.45 -5.03
C ASP A 30 -3.35 30.08 -4.83
N GLU A 31 -4.02 29.80 -5.95
CA GLU A 31 -5.37 29.23 -5.91
C GLU A 31 -5.34 27.82 -5.34
N THR A 32 -6.44 27.41 -4.71
CA THR A 32 -6.65 26.01 -4.35
C THR A 32 -6.49 25.16 -5.60
N ARG A 33 -5.41 24.36 -5.63
CA ARG A 33 -5.20 23.41 -6.71
C ARG A 33 -6.43 22.50 -6.80
N PRO A 34 -6.88 22.15 -8.01
CA PRO A 34 -7.94 21.16 -8.19
C PRO A 34 -7.56 19.90 -7.41
N VAL A 35 -8.29 19.65 -6.33
CA VAL A 35 -8.15 18.43 -5.55
C VAL A 35 -8.88 17.35 -6.34
N LEU A 36 -8.31 16.14 -6.35
CA LEU A 36 -8.95 14.98 -6.95
C LEU A 36 -10.40 14.87 -6.42
N PRO A 37 -11.42 14.58 -7.26
CA PRO A 37 -12.76 14.34 -6.75
C PRO A 37 -12.70 13.15 -5.78
N ARG A 38 -12.95 13.42 -4.49
CA ARG A 38 -12.86 12.44 -3.37
C ARG A 38 -13.63 11.14 -3.61
N ARG A 39 -14.64 11.18 -4.49
CA ARG A 39 -15.44 10.01 -4.87
C ARG A 39 -14.60 8.94 -5.58
N ALA A 40 -13.73 9.34 -6.51
CA ALA A 40 -12.87 8.40 -7.26
C ALA A 40 -11.80 7.76 -6.35
N GLU A 41 -11.35 8.46 -5.31
CA GLU A 41 -10.40 7.93 -4.33
C GLU A 41 -11.00 6.76 -3.53
N GLY A 42 -12.21 6.96 -3.00
CA GLY A 42 -12.88 5.94 -2.18
C GLY A 42 -13.27 4.69 -2.97
N GLU A 43 -13.70 4.86 -4.23
CA GLU A 43 -14.03 3.73 -5.11
C GLU A 43 -12.79 2.92 -5.50
N VAL A 44 -11.68 3.58 -5.84
CA VAL A 44 -10.39 2.91 -6.10
C VAL A 44 -9.90 2.20 -4.84
N PHE A 45 -9.99 2.83 -3.67
CA PHE A 45 -9.56 2.22 -2.40
C PHE A 45 -10.32 0.94 -2.10
N ARG A 46 -11.67 1.02 -2.10
CA ARG A 46 -12.55 -0.12 -1.80
C ARG A 46 -12.30 -1.28 -2.77
N ASP A 47 -12.28 -0.98 -4.06
CA ASP A 47 -12.12 -2.01 -5.09
C ASP A 47 -10.72 -2.63 -5.12
N THR A 48 -9.69 -1.89 -4.67
CA THR A 48 -8.34 -2.44 -4.52
C THR A 48 -8.27 -3.47 -3.38
N LEU A 49 -9.06 -3.33 -2.32
CA LEU A 49 -9.03 -4.20 -1.14
C LEU A 49 -10.04 -5.35 -1.19
N GLU A 50 -11.21 -5.13 -1.76
CA GLU A 50 -12.34 -6.07 -1.66
C GLU A 50 -12.50 -6.95 -2.91
N SER A 51 -11.79 -6.68 -4.02
CA SER A 51 -12.09 -7.29 -5.31
C SER A 51 -10.87 -7.79 -6.08
N ASP A 52 -10.71 -9.11 -6.14
CA ASP A 52 -9.67 -9.75 -6.94
C ASP A 52 -9.91 -9.59 -8.45
N PRO A 53 -8.85 -9.36 -9.24
CA PRO A 53 -8.95 -9.38 -10.70
C PRO A 53 -9.27 -10.80 -11.22
N LYS A 54 -10.20 -10.89 -12.18
CA LYS A 54 -10.41 -12.16 -12.90
C LYS A 54 -9.12 -12.56 -13.63
N GLY A 55 -8.56 -13.72 -13.27
CA GLY A 55 -7.38 -14.29 -13.91
C GLY A 55 -6.03 -13.67 -13.51
N ALA A 56 -5.96 -12.85 -12.45
CA ALA A 56 -4.71 -12.37 -11.89
C ALA A 56 -4.77 -12.31 -10.35
N MET A 57 -3.65 -12.56 -9.67
CA MET A 57 -3.57 -12.51 -8.21
C MET A 57 -3.51 -11.08 -7.66
N HIS A 58 -3.09 -10.10 -8.47
CA HIS A 58 -2.95 -8.71 -8.03
C HIS A 58 -3.44 -7.71 -9.09
N ARG A 59 -3.95 -6.56 -8.64
CA ARG A 59 -4.29 -5.45 -9.53
C ARG A 59 -3.03 -4.72 -9.98
N SER A 60 -2.90 -4.50 -11.29
CA SER A 60 -1.93 -3.55 -11.82
C SER A 60 -2.57 -2.15 -11.89
N THR A 61 -1.74 -1.11 -11.88
CA THR A 61 -2.23 0.27 -11.97
C THR A 61 -3.00 0.53 -13.25
N ARG A 62 -2.61 -0.13 -14.36
CA ARG A 62 -3.29 -0.05 -15.66
C ARG A 62 -4.63 -0.78 -15.66
N SER A 63 -4.70 -1.95 -15.03
CA SER A 63 -5.98 -2.70 -14.92
C SER A 63 -7.01 -1.93 -14.11
N MET A 64 -6.59 -1.32 -12.99
CA MET A 64 -7.46 -0.50 -12.16
C MET A 64 -7.90 0.80 -12.87
N ALA A 65 -6.98 1.44 -13.59
CA ALA A 65 -7.28 2.60 -14.42
C ALA A 65 -8.36 2.32 -15.48
N ASN A 66 -8.23 1.21 -16.22
CA ASN A 66 -9.21 0.81 -17.24
C ASN A 66 -10.58 0.47 -16.64
N LYS A 67 -10.63 -0.09 -15.41
CA LYS A 67 -11.88 -0.43 -14.74
C LYS A 67 -12.64 0.81 -14.26
N MET A 68 -11.91 1.82 -13.77
CA MET A 68 -12.49 3.01 -13.15
C MET A 68 -12.57 4.23 -14.10
N ASP A 69 -12.21 4.05 -15.38
CA ASP A 69 -12.08 5.13 -16.37
C ASP A 69 -11.21 6.31 -15.87
N LEU A 70 -10.06 5.96 -15.26
CA LEU A 70 -9.10 6.90 -14.70
C LEU A 70 -7.76 6.79 -15.42
N SER A 71 -6.94 7.83 -15.33
CA SER A 71 -5.55 7.73 -15.79
C SER A 71 -4.72 6.86 -14.84
N GLN A 72 -3.73 6.14 -15.41
CA GLN A 72 -2.80 5.31 -14.64
C GLN A 72 -2.06 6.13 -13.57
N THR A 73 -1.69 7.37 -13.87
CA THR A 73 -1.02 8.27 -12.93
C THR A 73 -1.92 8.63 -11.76
N MET A 74 -3.24 8.74 -11.98
CA MET A 74 -4.21 9.02 -10.93
C MET A 74 -4.32 7.86 -9.95
N VAL A 75 -4.50 6.63 -10.43
CA VAL A 75 -4.51 5.43 -9.59
C VAL A 75 -3.19 5.30 -8.81
N SER A 76 -2.06 5.58 -9.47
CA SER A 76 -0.74 5.53 -8.83
C SER A 76 -0.58 6.55 -7.70
N ARG A 77 -1.21 7.73 -7.81
CA ARG A 77 -1.24 8.74 -6.75
C ARG A 77 -2.14 8.32 -5.59
N ILE A 78 -3.31 7.77 -5.89
CA ILE A 78 -4.25 7.25 -4.88
C ILE A 78 -3.58 6.15 -4.07
N TRP A 79 -2.98 5.14 -4.72
CA TRP A 79 -2.30 4.05 -4.02
C TRP A 79 -1.16 4.55 -3.13
N ARG A 80 -0.37 5.54 -3.58
CA ARG A 80 0.68 6.14 -2.73
C ARG A 80 0.11 6.93 -1.55
N ALA A 81 -0.98 7.66 -1.76
CA ALA A 81 -1.63 8.45 -0.71
C ALA A 81 -2.16 7.57 0.43
N PHE A 82 -2.67 6.37 0.10
CA PHE A 82 -3.20 5.40 1.06
C PHE A 82 -2.21 4.27 1.41
N ALA A 83 -0.96 4.37 0.98
CA ALA A 83 0.06 3.32 1.14
C ALA A 83 -0.40 1.91 0.69
N LEU A 84 -1.30 1.84 -0.30
CA LEU A 84 -1.81 0.58 -0.84
C LEU A 84 -0.72 -0.14 -1.65
N GLN A 85 -0.49 -1.40 -1.32
CA GLN A 85 0.48 -2.26 -1.98
C GLN A 85 -0.21 -3.54 -2.47
N PRO A 86 -1.01 -3.50 -3.56
CA PRO A 86 -1.79 -4.64 -4.01
C PRO A 86 -0.98 -5.84 -4.49
N HIS A 87 0.34 -5.68 -4.67
CA HIS A 87 1.29 -6.75 -4.97
C HIS A 87 1.92 -7.36 -3.70
N ARG A 88 1.59 -6.84 -2.51
CA ARG A 88 2.02 -7.42 -1.23
C ARG A 88 0.78 -7.91 -0.52
N ALA A 89 0.67 -9.22 -0.35
CA ALA A 89 -0.29 -9.77 0.59
C ALA A 89 0.41 -10.00 1.92
N GLU A 90 -0.09 -9.35 2.98
CA GLU A 90 0.27 -9.70 4.34
C GLU A 90 -0.78 -10.69 4.84
N THR A 91 -0.41 -11.97 4.93
CA THR A 91 -1.30 -12.98 5.49
C THR A 91 -1.17 -12.95 7.00
N PHE A 92 -2.14 -12.36 7.69
CA PHE A 92 -2.23 -12.52 9.14
C PHE A 92 -2.83 -13.90 9.44
N LYS A 93 -2.04 -14.79 10.04
CA LYS A 93 -2.57 -16.05 10.57
C LYS A 93 -3.39 -15.79 11.82
N LEU A 94 -4.67 -15.49 11.65
CA LEU A 94 -5.61 -15.59 12.74
C LEU A 94 -6.07 -17.05 12.85
N SER A 95 -6.03 -17.61 14.05
CA SER A 95 -6.66 -18.90 14.30
C SER A 95 -8.17 -18.75 14.15
N THR A 96 -8.83 -19.72 13.52
CA THR A 96 -10.30 -19.82 13.44
C THR A 96 -10.94 -20.38 14.72
N ASP A 97 -10.16 -20.58 15.77
CA ASP A 97 -10.62 -21.04 17.07
C ASP A 97 -11.63 -20.04 17.68
N PRO A 98 -12.87 -20.46 17.99
CA PRO A 98 -13.87 -19.62 18.64
C PRO A 98 -13.39 -18.99 19.96
N PHE A 99 -12.45 -19.64 20.66
CA PHE A 99 -11.87 -19.17 21.92
C PHE A 99 -10.51 -18.47 21.75
N PHE A 100 -10.11 -18.11 20.53
CA PHE A 100 -8.80 -17.53 20.24
C PHE A 100 -8.46 -16.33 21.14
N ILE A 101 -9.41 -15.39 21.28
CA ILE A 101 -9.22 -14.17 22.07
C ILE A 101 -8.96 -14.51 23.54
N GLU A 102 -9.73 -15.44 24.11
CA GLU A 102 -9.59 -15.85 25.51
C GLU A 102 -8.25 -16.54 25.75
N LYS A 103 -7.83 -17.43 24.86
CA LYS A 103 -6.53 -18.11 24.94
C LYS A 103 -5.37 -17.12 24.85
N VAL A 104 -5.43 -16.18 23.90
CA VAL A 104 -4.40 -15.13 23.78
C VAL A 104 -4.33 -14.28 25.04
N ARG A 105 -5.48 -13.85 25.58
CA ARG A 105 -5.52 -13.07 26.83
C ARG A 105 -4.97 -13.85 28.01
N CYS A 106 -5.23 -15.15 28.10
CA CYS A 106 -4.68 -16.01 29.15
C CYS A 106 -3.15 -16.10 29.08
N VAL A 107 -2.60 -16.33 27.88
CA VAL A 107 -1.15 -16.40 27.66
C VAL A 107 -0.48 -15.04 27.91
N VAL A 108 -1.02 -13.94 27.36
CA VAL A 108 -0.47 -12.60 27.57
C VAL A 108 -0.59 -12.18 29.04
N GLY A 109 -1.71 -12.47 29.69
CA GLY A 109 -1.91 -12.20 31.11
C GLY A 109 -0.85 -12.89 31.98
N ARG A 110 -0.40 -14.08 31.59
CA ARG A 110 0.69 -14.80 32.26
C ARG A 110 2.03 -14.08 32.16
N TYR A 111 2.30 -13.38 31.05
CA TYR A 111 3.49 -12.54 30.89
C TYR A 111 3.39 -11.22 31.65
N MET A 112 2.20 -10.62 31.69
CA MET A 112 1.96 -9.33 32.36
C MET A 112 1.89 -9.46 33.89
N SER A 113 1.50 -10.62 34.41
CA SER A 113 1.44 -10.92 35.84
C SER A 113 1.91 -12.35 36.11
N PRO A 114 3.23 -12.61 35.99
CA PRO A 114 3.79 -13.91 36.26
C PRO A 114 3.73 -14.19 37.76
N PRO A 115 3.40 -15.43 38.19
CA PRO A 115 3.44 -15.78 39.59
C PRO A 115 4.88 -15.99 40.04
N VAL A 116 5.03 -16.10 41.35
CA VAL A 116 6.32 -16.28 42.01
C VAL A 116 7.02 -17.53 41.45
N ASN A 117 8.28 -17.35 41.02
CA ASN A 117 9.16 -18.38 40.46
C ASN A 117 8.68 -19.03 39.15
N ALA A 118 7.93 -18.30 38.31
CA ALA A 118 7.55 -18.81 36.99
C ALA A 118 8.75 -18.89 36.01
N ALA A 119 8.93 -20.06 35.39
CA ALA A 119 9.71 -20.23 34.18
C ALA A 119 8.75 -20.41 32.98
N VAL A 120 9.04 -19.77 31.85
CA VAL A 120 8.28 -19.93 30.61
C VAL A 120 9.18 -20.57 29.58
N LEU A 121 8.77 -21.72 29.06
CA LEU A 121 9.44 -22.42 27.98
C LEU A 121 8.56 -22.32 26.73
N SER A 122 9.11 -21.76 25.65
CA SER A 122 8.44 -21.69 24.35
C SER A 122 9.16 -22.61 23.37
N ILE A 123 8.42 -23.57 22.82
CA ILE A 123 8.88 -24.51 21.81
C ILE A 123 7.95 -24.34 20.62
N ASP A 124 8.51 -24.00 19.47
CA ASP A 124 7.79 -23.91 18.21
C ASP A 124 8.41 -24.88 17.22
N GLU A 125 7.60 -25.80 16.69
CA GLU A 125 8.03 -26.72 15.66
C GLU A 125 7.54 -26.22 14.30
N ARG A 126 8.47 -25.81 13.45
CA ARG A 126 8.22 -25.49 12.04
C ARG A 126 8.66 -26.67 11.18
N SER A 127 7.69 -27.43 10.66
CA SER A 127 7.99 -28.39 9.59
C SER A 127 8.59 -27.62 8.40
N GLN A 128 9.73 -28.08 7.90
CA GLN A 128 10.51 -27.48 6.79
C GLN A 128 11.39 -26.25 7.10
N ILE A 129 11.63 -25.87 8.36
CA ILE A 129 12.68 -24.89 8.70
C ILE A 129 13.77 -25.58 9.53
N GLN A 130 14.96 -25.74 8.96
CA GLN A 130 16.13 -26.19 9.72
C GLN A 130 16.61 -25.04 10.62
N ALA A 131 16.97 -25.29 11.88
CA ALA A 131 17.46 -24.28 12.83
C ALA A 131 18.66 -23.44 12.32
N LEU A 132 19.30 -23.89 11.23
CA LEU A 132 20.43 -23.26 10.56
C LEU A 132 20.14 -22.91 9.09
N SER A 133 18.87 -22.67 8.72
CA SER A 133 18.52 -22.40 7.32
C SER A 133 18.99 -21.01 6.89
N ARG A 134 19.95 -20.95 5.97
CA ARG A 134 20.24 -19.74 5.19
C ARG A 134 18.98 -19.34 4.42
N ARG A 135 18.72 -18.03 4.24
CA ARG A 135 17.70 -17.49 3.33
C ARG A 135 17.77 -18.22 2.00
N GLN A 136 16.90 -19.21 1.79
CA GLN A 136 16.82 -19.90 0.51
C GLN A 136 16.07 -18.97 -0.44
N PRO A 137 16.69 -18.49 -1.53
CA PRO A 137 16.00 -17.64 -2.49
C PRO A 137 14.80 -18.41 -3.05
N VAL A 138 13.68 -17.72 -3.23
CA VAL A 138 12.51 -18.32 -3.89
C VAL A 138 12.93 -18.73 -5.29
N PHE A 139 12.55 -19.93 -5.73
CA PHE A 139 12.73 -20.29 -7.13
C PHE A 139 12.00 -19.26 -8.00
N PRO A 140 12.57 -18.85 -9.15
CA PRO A 140 11.88 -17.95 -10.06
C PRO A 140 10.50 -18.53 -10.38
N LEU A 141 9.44 -17.75 -10.14
CA LEU A 141 8.07 -18.14 -10.47
C LEU A 141 8.01 -18.53 -11.94
N ARG A 142 7.60 -19.77 -12.23
CA ARG A 142 7.36 -20.19 -13.62
C ARG A 142 5.98 -19.73 -14.05
N MET A 143 5.82 -19.51 -15.36
CA MET A 143 4.51 -19.23 -15.96
C MET A 143 3.50 -20.33 -15.56
N GLY A 144 2.42 -19.93 -14.88
CA GLY A 144 1.36 -20.84 -14.41
C GLY A 144 1.49 -21.31 -12.96
N GLU A 145 2.59 -20.98 -12.27
CA GLU A 145 2.72 -21.21 -10.83
C GLU A 145 2.10 -20.04 -10.05
N TYR A 146 1.33 -20.38 -9.01
CA TYR A 146 0.77 -19.39 -8.10
C TYR A 146 1.85 -18.84 -7.16
N GLU A 147 1.77 -17.55 -6.84
CA GLU A 147 2.70 -16.92 -5.89
C GLU A 147 2.59 -17.59 -4.50
N GLY A 148 3.70 -18.13 -4.02
CA GLY A 148 3.79 -18.78 -2.71
C GLY A 148 4.20 -17.80 -1.61
N TYR A 149 3.38 -17.67 -0.57
CA TYR A 149 3.69 -16.81 0.57
C TYR A 149 4.72 -17.46 1.50
N LYS A 150 5.79 -16.74 1.82
CA LYS A 150 6.64 -17.08 2.96
C LYS A 150 6.06 -16.49 4.23
N GLN A 151 5.85 -17.34 5.23
CA GLN A 151 5.49 -16.91 6.58
C GLN A 151 6.78 -16.54 7.31
N GLU A 152 7.17 -15.27 7.22
CA GLU A 152 8.21 -14.71 8.09
C GLU A 152 7.66 -14.61 9.52
N TYR A 153 8.52 -14.89 10.50
CA TYR A 153 8.27 -14.66 11.94
C TYR A 153 8.75 -13.26 12.31
#